data_AF-A0A2W5YHZ2-F1
#
_entry.id   AF-A0A2W5YHZ2-F1
#
_cell.length_a   1.000
_cell.length_b   1.000
_cell.length_c   1.000
_cell.angle_alpha   90.00
_cell.angle_beta   90.00
_cell.angle_gamma   90.00
#
_symmetry.space_group_name_H-M   'P 1'
#
loop_
_entity.id
_entity.type
_entity.pdbx_description
1 polymer ?
#
loop_
_entity_poly.entity_id
_entity_poly.type
_entity_poly.pdbx_seq_one_letter_code
_entity_poly.pdbx_strand_id
1 'polypeptide(L)'
;MILPAVDVDRRIRAKWARRLYAVSSGQRPPIERRSDSRLFVDGVLLNLKRERYRPSAWGRFVVASSIRSLEQIAEHERASVEIVGIFAMLVILRGGRARTAAACLLAITHLGLLGDRRSIGLANALSLFRASLPVRRWAVLTAVGTDLADGLVARRAGPTAFGSYADPLADLAFWTAVALCGPIGRPERLAILGLWTVPAAAITAGYFVAGRSIDYPRPVLVRRASAIAQALLALRLILRVDHRERAFTRLGGRGPFRSATERMSAART
;
A
#
# COMPACT_ATOMS: atom_id res chain seq x y z
N MET A 1 16.72 -16.18 46.02
CA MET A 1 16.87 -15.27 44.86
C MET A 1 15.46 -14.86 44.42
N ILE A 2 14.94 -13.75 44.99
CA ILE A 2 13.56 -13.28 44.82
C ILE A 2 13.59 -12.19 43.74
N LEU A 3 12.99 -12.45 42.57
CA LEU A 3 12.82 -11.43 41.54
C LEU A 3 11.87 -10.34 42.07
N PRO A 4 12.16 -9.05 41.88
CA PRO A 4 11.36 -7.97 42.44
C PRO A 4 10.01 -7.90 41.73
N ALA A 5 8.94 -8.27 42.43
CA ALA A 5 7.55 -8.18 41.97
C ALA A 5 7.08 -6.75 41.62
N VAL A 6 7.92 -5.73 41.88
CA VAL A 6 7.59 -4.31 41.73
C VAL A 6 7.74 -3.81 40.26
N ASP A 7 8.52 -4.47 39.40
CA ASP A 7 8.75 -3.97 38.02
C ASP A 7 7.63 -4.33 37.03
N VAL A 8 6.90 -5.43 37.28
CA VAL A 8 5.84 -5.91 36.36
C VAL A 8 4.65 -4.96 36.34
N ASP A 9 4.23 -4.46 37.51
CA ASP A 9 3.09 -3.55 37.63
C ASP A 9 3.37 -2.19 36.97
N ARG A 10 4.62 -1.69 37.06
CA ARG A 10 5.03 -0.43 36.41
C ARG A 10 4.97 -0.53 34.87
N ARG A 11 5.41 -1.65 34.30
CA ARG A 11 5.32 -1.91 32.85
C ARG A 11 3.87 -2.04 32.37
N ILE A 12 3.03 -2.71 33.15
CA ILE A 12 1.59 -2.87 32.84
C ILE A 12 0.88 -1.52 32.88
N ARG A 13 1.07 -0.72 33.95
CA ARG A 13 0.48 0.63 34.06
C ARG A 13 0.95 1.57 32.95
N ALA A 14 2.24 1.57 32.61
CA ALA A 14 2.77 2.37 31.50
C ALA A 14 2.21 1.94 30.13
N LYS A 15 1.89 0.65 29.95
CA LYS A 15 1.24 0.13 28.75
C LYS A 15 -0.23 0.58 28.68
N TRP A 16 -0.95 0.55 29.80
CA TRP A 16 -2.35 1.02 29.88
C TRP A 16 -2.48 2.54 29.71
N ALA A 17 -1.63 3.33 30.36
CA ALA A 17 -1.63 4.79 30.20
C ALA A 17 -1.37 5.21 28.74
N ARG A 18 -0.45 4.53 28.04
CA ARG A 18 -0.22 4.74 26.60
C ARG A 18 -1.42 4.35 25.74
N ARG A 19 -2.13 3.26 26.08
CA ARG A 19 -3.38 2.88 25.41
C ARG A 19 -4.48 3.93 25.62
N LEU A 20 -4.69 4.39 26.84
CA LEU A 20 -5.72 5.39 27.16
C LEU A 20 -5.43 6.73 26.48
N TYR A 21 -4.17 7.18 26.50
CA TYR A 21 -3.76 8.39 25.78
C TYR A 21 -3.91 8.24 24.26
N ALA A 22 -3.61 7.07 23.70
CA ALA A 22 -3.83 6.77 22.28
C ALA A 22 -5.32 6.82 21.90
N VAL A 23 -6.22 6.30 22.75
CA VAL A 23 -7.66 6.39 22.53
C VAL A 23 -8.16 7.83 22.64
N SER A 24 -7.73 8.59 23.66
CA SER A 24 -8.18 9.98 23.87
C SER A 24 -7.62 10.96 22.85
N SER A 25 -6.39 10.76 22.38
CA SER A 25 -5.78 11.58 21.32
C SER A 25 -6.24 11.18 19.91
N GLY A 26 -7.02 10.10 19.78
CA GLY A 26 -7.39 9.53 18.49
C GLY A 26 -6.17 9.10 17.68
N GLN A 27 -5.07 8.69 18.32
CA GLN A 27 -3.85 8.21 17.65
C GLN A 27 -3.74 6.69 17.76
N ARG A 28 -3.44 6.01 16.65
CA ARG A 28 -3.04 4.59 16.71
C ARG A 28 -1.65 4.47 17.31
N PRO A 29 -1.37 3.41 18.10
CA PRO A 29 -0.03 3.17 18.59
C PRO A 29 0.98 3.11 17.41
N PRO A 30 2.21 3.57 17.64
CA PRO A 30 3.27 3.49 16.64
C PRO A 30 3.50 2.03 16.24
N ILE A 31 3.92 1.84 14.99
CA ILE A 31 4.27 0.51 14.48
C ILE A 31 5.54 0.07 15.20
N GLU A 32 5.43 -0.98 16.01
CA GLU A 32 6.61 -1.58 16.62
C GLU A 32 7.43 -2.29 15.54
N ARG A 33 8.66 -1.81 15.32
CA ARG A 33 9.64 -2.44 14.44
C ARG A 33 10.66 -3.17 15.29
N ARG A 34 11.27 -4.21 14.74
CA ARG A 34 12.42 -4.83 15.39
C ARG A 34 13.54 -3.80 15.53
N SER A 35 14.28 -3.92 16.63
CA SER A 35 15.38 -3.00 16.98
C SER A 35 16.48 -3.02 15.92
N ASP A 36 16.79 -4.18 15.33
CA ASP A 36 17.81 -4.34 14.29
C ASP A 36 17.48 -3.55 13.02
N SER A 37 16.25 -3.67 12.51
CA SER A 37 15.77 -2.93 11.34
C SER A 37 15.81 -1.43 11.58
N ARG A 38 15.42 -1.00 12.80
CA ARG A 38 15.49 0.41 13.19
C ARG A 38 16.94 0.91 13.22
N LEU A 39 17.83 0.17 13.88
CA LEU A 39 19.26 0.53 13.98
C LEU A 39 19.92 0.61 12.61
N PHE A 40 19.61 -0.31 11.70
CA PHE A 40 20.10 -0.27 10.33
C PHE A 40 19.64 1.00 9.61
N VAL A 41 18.33 1.28 9.61
CA VAL A 41 17.75 2.48 8.96
C VAL A 41 18.34 3.76 9.56
N ASP A 42 18.47 3.82 10.87
CA ASP A 42 19.07 4.96 11.57
C ASP A 42 20.53 5.14 11.15
N GLY A 43 21.31 4.06 11.07
CA GLY A 43 22.70 4.09 10.64
C GLY A 43 22.88 4.61 9.21
N VAL A 44 22.12 4.08 8.25
CA VAL A 44 22.25 4.49 6.84
C VAL A 44 21.77 5.93 6.60
N LEU A 45 20.70 6.37 7.27
CA LEU A 45 20.22 7.75 7.18
C LEU A 45 21.16 8.74 7.85
N LEU A 46 21.73 8.38 9.00
CA LEU A 46 22.70 9.21 9.72
C LEU A 46 23.97 9.41 8.89
N ASN A 47 24.47 8.35 8.25
CA ASN A 47 25.62 8.44 7.35
C ASN A 47 25.33 9.35 6.15
N LEU A 48 24.16 9.20 5.53
CA LEU A 48 23.76 10.06 4.41
C LEU A 48 23.70 11.55 4.83
N LYS A 49 23.17 11.83 6.02
CA LYS A 49 23.11 13.18 6.60
C LYS A 49 24.50 13.73 6.96
N ARG A 50 25.37 12.93 7.59
CA ARG A 50 26.75 13.31 7.95
C ARG A 50 27.57 13.71 6.72
N GLU A 51 27.36 13.00 5.61
CA GLU A 51 28.01 13.28 4.34
C GLU A 51 27.29 14.35 3.49
N ARG A 52 26.31 15.06 4.08
CA ARG A 52 25.55 16.14 3.43
C ARG A 52 24.92 15.70 2.10
N TYR A 53 24.44 14.46 2.02
CA TYR A 53 23.71 13.94 0.86
C TYR A 53 24.52 14.00 -0.46
N ARG A 54 25.86 13.92 -0.39
CA ARG A 54 26.73 13.83 -1.58
C ARG A 54 26.32 12.65 -2.47
N PRO A 55 26.52 12.71 -3.81
CA PRO A 55 26.18 11.61 -4.71
C PRO A 55 26.81 10.25 -4.33
N SER A 56 28.05 10.27 -3.83
CA SER A 56 28.73 9.06 -3.34
C SER A 56 28.08 8.47 -2.07
N ALA A 57 27.54 9.33 -1.20
CA ALA A 57 26.78 8.93 -0.02
C ALA A 57 25.47 8.22 -0.42
N TRP A 58 24.79 8.75 -1.43
CA TRP A 58 23.61 8.11 -2.03
C TRP A 58 23.94 6.75 -2.63
N GLY A 59 25.04 6.63 -3.36
CA GLY A 59 25.51 5.35 -3.88
C GLY A 59 25.71 4.31 -2.76
N ARG A 60 26.39 4.68 -1.67
CA ARG A 60 26.56 3.81 -0.50
C ARG A 60 25.24 3.47 0.19
N PHE A 61 24.34 4.43 0.33
CA PHE A 61 23.01 4.21 0.89
C PHE A 61 22.21 3.18 0.07
N VAL A 62 22.21 3.31 -1.26
CA VAL A 62 21.52 2.38 -2.16
C VAL A 62 22.13 0.98 -2.09
N VAL A 63 23.47 0.88 -2.13
CA VAL A 63 24.17 -0.41 -2.04
C VAL A 63 23.89 -1.09 -0.70
N ALA A 64 24.03 -0.38 0.42
CA ALA A 64 23.77 -0.93 1.75
C ALA A 64 22.32 -1.39 1.90
N SER A 65 21.36 -0.59 1.41
CA SER A 65 19.94 -0.93 1.43
C SER A 65 19.63 -2.15 0.55
N SER A 66 20.29 -2.27 -0.61
CA SER A 66 20.11 -3.40 -1.52
C SER A 66 20.69 -4.69 -0.93
N ILE A 67 21.90 -4.64 -0.37
CA ILE A 67 22.50 -5.79 0.33
C ILE A 67 21.58 -6.25 1.47
N ARG A 68 21.13 -5.32 2.31
CA ARG A 68 20.19 -5.65 3.39
C ARG A 68 18.89 -6.24 2.86
N SER A 69 18.35 -5.73 1.75
CA SER A 69 17.17 -6.29 1.12
C SER A 69 17.40 -7.73 0.65
N LEU A 70 18.57 -8.05 0.09
CA LEU A 70 18.92 -9.41 -0.35
C LEU A 70 19.05 -10.37 0.83
N GLU A 71 19.68 -9.93 1.93
CA GLU A 71 19.72 -10.69 3.19
C GLU A 71 18.30 -11.00 3.68
N GLN A 72 17.41 -10.01 3.67
CA GLN A 72 16.02 -10.19 4.10
C GLN A 72 15.23 -11.12 3.19
N ILE A 73 15.51 -11.15 1.88
CA ILE A 73 14.93 -12.14 0.96
C ILE A 73 15.38 -13.55 1.34
N ALA A 74 16.68 -13.75 1.63
CA ALA A 74 17.21 -15.05 2.03
C ALA A 74 16.65 -15.52 3.38
N GLU A 75 16.50 -14.62 4.35
CA GLU A 75 15.88 -14.92 5.65
C GLU A 75 14.37 -15.25 5.54
N HIS A 76 13.69 -14.73 4.49
CA HIS A 76 12.25 -14.82 4.30
C HIS A 76 11.88 -15.50 2.97
N GLU A 77 12.60 -16.56 2.60
CA GLU A 77 12.46 -17.25 1.31
C GLU A 77 11.00 -17.54 0.95
N ARG A 78 10.25 -18.17 1.85
CA ARG A 78 8.83 -18.48 1.62
C ARG A 78 7.98 -17.24 1.35
N ALA A 79 8.16 -16.16 2.12
CA ALA A 79 7.42 -14.92 1.91
C ALA A 79 7.77 -14.28 0.57
N SER A 80 9.04 -14.36 0.13
CA SER A 80 9.47 -13.87 -1.18
C SER A 80 8.79 -14.62 -2.32
N VAL A 81 8.67 -15.95 -2.21
CA VAL A 81 7.96 -16.80 -3.19
C VAL A 81 6.48 -16.47 -3.22
N GLU A 82 5.84 -16.29 -2.05
CA GLU A 82 4.44 -15.87 -1.94
C GLU A 82 4.19 -14.52 -2.64
N ILE A 83 5.06 -13.54 -2.44
CA ILE A 83 5.00 -12.24 -3.11
C ILE A 83 5.14 -12.41 -4.63
N VAL A 84 6.21 -13.07 -5.09
CA VAL A 84 6.46 -13.27 -6.54
C VAL A 84 5.29 -14.00 -7.20
N GLY A 85 4.73 -15.02 -6.55
CA GLY A 85 3.56 -15.75 -7.03
C GLY A 85 2.32 -14.87 -7.21
N ILE A 86 2.01 -14.01 -6.23
CA ILE A 86 0.90 -13.06 -6.32
C ILE A 86 1.07 -12.12 -7.51
N PHE A 87 2.26 -11.53 -7.68
CA PHE A 87 2.52 -10.59 -8.76
C PHE A 87 2.59 -11.27 -10.14
N ALA A 88 3.11 -12.50 -10.23
CA ALA A 88 3.10 -13.29 -11.46
C ALA A 88 1.66 -13.58 -11.92
N MET A 89 0.78 -13.99 -11.00
CA MET A 89 -0.65 -14.15 -11.27
C MET A 89 -1.29 -12.85 -11.78
N LEU A 90 -0.94 -11.70 -11.20
CA LEU A 90 -1.47 -10.39 -11.61
C LEU A 90 -0.96 -9.92 -12.98
N VAL A 91 0.26 -10.29 -13.38
CA VAL A 91 0.74 -10.10 -14.76
C VAL A 91 -0.11 -10.90 -15.74
N ILE A 92 -0.43 -12.16 -15.42
CA ILE A 92 -1.29 -13.03 -16.24
C ILE A 92 -2.70 -12.44 -16.39
N LEU A 93 -3.25 -11.86 -15.33
CA LEU A 93 -4.55 -11.18 -15.33
C LEU A 93 -4.57 -9.84 -16.08
N ARG A 94 -3.55 -9.56 -16.91
CA ARG A 94 -3.39 -8.35 -17.74
C ARG A 94 -3.30 -7.06 -16.92
N GLY A 95 -2.69 -7.12 -15.75
CA GLY A 95 -2.24 -5.92 -15.04
C GLY A 95 -1.18 -5.14 -15.84
N GLY A 96 -1.05 -3.83 -15.58
CA GLY A 96 0.03 -3.04 -16.17
C GLY A 96 1.40 -3.51 -15.69
N ARG A 97 2.20 -4.11 -16.59
CA ARG A 97 3.48 -4.78 -16.26
C ARG A 97 4.41 -3.93 -15.41
N ALA A 98 4.63 -2.67 -15.78
CA ALA A 98 5.51 -1.76 -15.05
C ALA A 98 5.04 -1.50 -13.61
N ARG A 99 3.72 -1.30 -13.42
CA ARG A 99 3.13 -1.08 -12.09
C ARG A 99 3.21 -2.34 -11.24
N THR A 100 2.90 -3.50 -11.81
CA THR A 100 2.99 -4.80 -11.14
C THR A 100 4.45 -5.08 -10.71
N ALA A 101 5.42 -4.79 -11.58
CA ALA A 101 6.84 -4.91 -11.25
C ALA A 101 7.27 -3.94 -10.14
N ALA A 102 6.86 -2.67 -10.21
CA ALA A 102 7.16 -1.68 -9.18
C ALA A 102 6.58 -2.05 -7.81
N ALA A 103 5.33 -2.51 -7.77
CA ALA A 103 4.68 -2.97 -6.55
C ALA A 103 5.32 -4.26 -6.00
N CYS A 104 5.75 -5.18 -6.88
CA CYS A 104 6.54 -6.35 -6.49
C CYS A 104 7.88 -5.95 -5.84
N LEU A 105 8.64 -5.08 -6.51
CA LEU A 105 9.93 -4.60 -5.99
C LEU A 105 9.76 -3.88 -4.65
N LEU A 106 8.71 -3.07 -4.50
CA LEU A 106 8.37 -2.41 -3.25
C LEU A 106 8.08 -3.42 -2.14
N ALA A 107 7.30 -4.47 -2.42
CA ALA A 107 7.00 -5.52 -1.45
C ALA A 107 8.26 -6.30 -1.03
N ILE A 108 9.09 -6.70 -2.02
CA ILE A 108 10.34 -7.43 -1.80
C ILE A 108 11.33 -6.61 -0.96
N THR A 109 11.51 -5.33 -1.26
CA THR A 109 12.42 -4.43 -0.52
C THR A 109 11.97 -4.16 0.91
N HIS A 110 10.72 -4.46 1.26
CA HIS A 110 10.17 -4.29 2.60
C HIS A 110 10.03 -5.60 3.39
N LEU A 111 10.55 -6.73 2.88
CA LEU A 111 10.45 -8.04 3.55
C LEU A 111 10.95 -8.02 4.99
N GLY A 112 11.98 -7.22 5.31
CA GLY A 112 12.47 -7.12 6.69
C GLY A 112 11.50 -6.54 7.72
N LEU A 113 10.36 -6.00 7.28
CA LEU A 113 9.25 -5.63 8.16
C LEU A 113 8.39 -6.82 8.60
N LEU A 114 8.62 -8.03 8.10
CA LEU A 114 7.94 -9.25 8.55
C LEU A 114 8.45 -9.74 9.91
N GLY A 115 9.67 -9.38 10.28
CA GLY A 115 10.29 -9.75 11.54
C GLY A 115 10.68 -11.23 11.56
N ASP A 116 10.07 -12.03 12.44
CA ASP A 116 10.33 -13.48 12.53
C ASP A 116 9.35 -14.32 11.68
N ARG A 117 8.44 -13.66 10.94
CA ARG A 117 7.40 -14.35 10.18
C ARG A 117 7.94 -14.87 8.85
N ARG A 118 7.84 -16.18 8.62
CA ARG A 118 8.26 -16.82 7.35
C ARG A 118 7.29 -16.63 6.18
N SER A 119 6.09 -16.10 6.41
CA SER A 119 5.04 -15.90 5.40
C SER A 119 4.48 -14.49 5.51
N ILE A 120 4.05 -13.92 4.39
CA ILE A 120 3.36 -12.62 4.40
C ILE A 120 2.00 -12.72 5.09
N GLY A 121 1.36 -13.89 5.07
CA GLY A 121 0.02 -14.10 5.61
C GLY A 121 -1.08 -13.45 4.78
N LEU A 122 -2.32 -13.88 5.04
CA LEU A 122 -3.47 -13.56 4.20
C LEU A 122 -3.79 -12.05 4.12
N ALA A 123 -3.72 -11.32 5.24
CA ALA A 123 -4.00 -9.88 5.23
C ALA A 123 -3.06 -9.13 4.27
N ASN A 124 -1.76 -9.40 4.35
CA ASN A 124 -0.78 -8.73 3.49
C ASN A 124 -0.90 -9.18 2.03
N ALA A 125 -1.23 -10.46 1.79
CA ALA A 125 -1.50 -10.95 0.45
C ALA A 125 -2.67 -10.20 -0.22
N LEU A 126 -3.75 -9.94 0.53
CA LEU A 126 -4.91 -9.18 0.05
C LEU A 126 -4.54 -7.72 -0.28
N SER A 127 -3.76 -7.05 0.57
CA SER A 127 -3.30 -5.68 0.29
C SER A 127 -2.40 -5.63 -0.95
N LEU A 128 -1.45 -6.58 -1.10
CA LEU A 128 -0.58 -6.65 -2.28
C LEU A 128 -1.35 -6.97 -3.56
N PHE A 129 -2.33 -7.86 -3.49
CA PHE A 129 -3.24 -8.15 -4.59
C PHE A 129 -3.97 -6.89 -5.06
N ARG A 130 -4.52 -6.10 -4.11
CA ARG A 130 -5.19 -4.83 -4.36
C ARG A 130 -4.30 -3.84 -5.11
N ALA A 131 -3.05 -3.69 -4.70
CA ALA A 131 -2.09 -2.74 -5.29
C ALA A 131 -1.92 -2.89 -6.82
N SER A 132 -2.09 -4.10 -7.34
CA SER A 132 -1.88 -4.42 -8.76
C SER A 132 -3.16 -4.67 -9.55
N LEU A 133 -4.34 -4.50 -8.94
CA LEU A 133 -5.62 -4.66 -9.64
C LEU A 133 -5.70 -3.70 -10.84
N PRO A 134 -6.14 -4.14 -12.03
CA PRO A 134 -6.29 -3.27 -13.20
C PRO A 134 -7.33 -2.18 -12.92
N VAL A 135 -7.21 -1.01 -13.56
CA VAL A 135 -8.20 0.07 -13.38
C VAL A 135 -9.48 -0.27 -14.18
N ARG A 136 -10.36 -1.07 -13.56
CA ARG A 136 -11.64 -1.54 -14.11
C ARG A 136 -12.75 -1.39 -13.06
N ARG A 137 -14.01 -1.38 -13.51
CA ARG A 137 -15.19 -1.23 -12.62
C ARG A 137 -15.21 -2.29 -11.51
N TRP A 138 -15.14 -3.57 -11.90
CA TRP A 138 -15.11 -4.68 -10.94
C TRP A 138 -13.92 -4.58 -10.00
N ALA A 139 -12.77 -4.10 -10.48
CA ALA A 139 -11.54 -4.00 -9.69
C ALA A 139 -11.65 -2.94 -8.58
N VAL A 140 -12.45 -1.90 -8.76
CA VAL A 140 -12.72 -0.92 -7.70
C VAL A 140 -13.55 -1.55 -6.58
N LEU A 141 -14.58 -2.34 -6.94
CA LEU A 141 -15.35 -3.10 -5.96
C LEU A 141 -14.48 -4.15 -5.25
N THR A 142 -13.65 -4.86 -6.02
CA THR A 142 -12.68 -5.81 -5.46
C THR A 142 -11.70 -5.12 -4.52
N ALA A 143 -11.18 -3.95 -4.89
CA ALA A 143 -10.24 -3.20 -4.05
C ALA A 143 -10.86 -2.83 -2.70
N VAL A 144 -12.09 -2.30 -2.69
CA VAL A 144 -12.84 -2.01 -1.47
C VAL A 144 -13.11 -3.29 -0.66
N GLY A 145 -13.53 -4.37 -1.32
CA GLY A 145 -13.77 -5.65 -0.67
C GLY A 145 -12.51 -6.22 -0.01
N THR A 146 -11.37 -6.16 -0.70
CA THR A 146 -10.08 -6.63 -0.18
C THR A 146 -9.55 -5.76 0.96
N ASP A 147 -9.83 -4.45 0.96
CA ASP A 147 -9.52 -3.55 2.08
C ASP A 147 -10.31 -3.87 3.35
N LEU A 148 -11.60 -4.13 3.20
CA LEU A 148 -12.40 -4.55 4.35
C LEU A 148 -11.96 -5.92 4.87
N ALA A 149 -11.67 -6.85 3.94
CA ALA A 149 -11.24 -8.20 4.27
C ALA A 149 -9.87 -8.23 4.95
N ASP A 150 -8.87 -7.51 4.42
CA ASP A 150 -7.53 -7.48 5.01
C ASP A 150 -7.56 -6.87 6.43
N GLY A 151 -8.37 -5.84 6.66
CA GLY A 151 -8.55 -5.22 7.96
C GLY A 151 -9.22 -6.15 8.96
N LEU A 152 -10.20 -6.96 8.52
CA LEU A 152 -10.83 -7.98 9.34
C LEU A 152 -9.85 -9.09 9.70
N VAL A 153 -9.10 -9.59 8.71
CA VAL A 153 -8.08 -10.62 8.92
C VAL A 153 -6.98 -10.12 9.85
N ALA A 154 -6.49 -8.88 9.66
CA ALA A 154 -5.46 -8.27 10.51
C ALA A 154 -5.94 -8.06 11.95
N ARG A 155 -7.22 -7.73 12.16
CA ARG A 155 -7.80 -7.64 13.51
C ARG A 155 -7.84 -8.99 14.22
N ARG A 156 -8.06 -10.09 13.49
CA ARG A 156 -8.09 -11.45 14.03
C ARG A 156 -6.69 -12.03 14.25
N ALA A 157 -5.79 -11.86 13.28
CA ALA A 157 -4.44 -12.43 13.27
C ALA A 157 -3.37 -11.55 13.94
N GLY A 158 -3.73 -10.32 14.32
CA GLY A 158 -2.82 -9.31 14.84
C GLY A 158 -2.14 -8.49 13.72
N PRO A 159 -1.98 -7.16 13.90
CA PRO A 159 -1.32 -6.31 12.92
C PRO A 159 0.17 -6.63 12.83
N THR A 160 0.74 -6.53 11.62
CA THR A 160 2.19 -6.65 11.40
C THR A 160 2.79 -5.31 11.03
N ALA A 161 4.11 -5.16 11.23
CA ALA A 161 4.83 -3.99 10.74
C ALA A 161 4.77 -3.92 9.20
N PHE A 162 5.05 -5.03 8.51
CA PHE A 162 4.89 -5.13 7.06
C PHE A 162 3.51 -4.65 6.58
N GLY A 163 2.43 -5.20 7.15
CA GLY A 163 1.06 -4.84 6.76
C GLY A 163 0.71 -3.40 7.04
N SER A 164 1.25 -2.83 8.12
CA SER A 164 1.06 -1.41 8.43
C SER A 164 1.67 -0.45 7.42
N TYR A 165 2.64 -0.91 6.61
CA TYR A 165 3.23 -0.18 5.48
C TYR A 165 2.60 -0.58 4.15
N ALA A 166 2.40 -1.87 3.93
CA ALA A 166 1.88 -2.41 2.67
C ALA A 166 0.47 -1.89 2.37
N ASP A 167 -0.39 -1.76 3.37
CA ASP A 167 -1.78 -1.30 3.21
C ASP A 167 -1.87 0.15 2.66
N PRO A 168 -1.26 1.17 3.30
CA PRO A 168 -1.21 2.52 2.72
C PRO A 168 -0.53 2.62 1.36
N LEU A 169 0.50 1.79 1.10
CA LEU A 169 1.17 1.75 -0.21
C LEU A 169 0.30 1.12 -1.30
N ALA A 170 -0.47 0.10 -0.95
CA ALA A 170 -1.45 -0.51 -1.85
C ALA A 170 -2.56 0.49 -2.22
N ASP A 171 -3.03 1.26 -1.23
CA ASP A 171 -3.97 2.35 -1.46
C ASP A 171 -3.40 3.43 -2.36
N LEU A 172 -2.21 3.93 -2.03
CA LEU A 172 -1.53 4.93 -2.84
C LEU A 172 -1.39 4.44 -4.29
N ALA A 173 -0.92 3.21 -4.51
CA ALA A 173 -0.70 2.66 -5.84
C ALA A 173 -2.00 2.47 -6.63
N PHE A 174 -3.01 1.84 -6.04
CA PHE A 174 -4.26 1.54 -6.73
C PHE A 174 -5.06 2.82 -7.00
N TRP A 175 -5.29 3.65 -5.97
CA TRP A 175 -6.14 4.83 -6.12
C TRP A 175 -5.48 5.95 -6.91
N THR A 176 -4.15 6.06 -6.92
CA THR A 176 -3.43 6.94 -7.88
C THR A 176 -3.69 6.49 -9.31
N ALA A 177 -3.59 5.20 -9.60
CA ALA A 177 -3.89 4.68 -10.94
C ALA A 177 -5.35 4.96 -11.35
N VAL A 178 -6.30 4.78 -10.42
CA VAL A 178 -7.70 5.14 -10.64
C VAL A 178 -7.87 6.64 -10.90
N ALA A 179 -7.18 7.51 -10.15
CA ALA A 179 -7.24 8.96 -10.30
C ALA A 179 -6.71 9.44 -11.66
N LEU A 180 -5.61 8.84 -12.11
CA LEU A 180 -4.92 9.19 -13.35
C LEU A 180 -5.66 8.67 -14.59
N CYS A 181 -6.14 7.43 -14.56
CA CYS A 181 -6.81 6.79 -15.69
C CYS A 181 -8.34 7.02 -15.72
N GLY A 182 -8.93 7.41 -14.59
CA GLY A 182 -10.37 7.60 -14.44
C GLY A 182 -10.88 8.93 -15.02
N PRO A 183 -12.19 9.01 -15.33
CA PRO A 183 -12.84 10.23 -15.84
C PRO A 183 -13.10 11.24 -14.70
N ILE A 184 -12.03 11.74 -14.08
CA ILE A 184 -12.04 12.65 -12.92
C ILE A 184 -11.56 14.03 -13.38
N GLY A 185 -12.14 15.10 -12.83
CA GLY A 185 -11.73 16.48 -13.15
C GLY A 185 -10.33 16.80 -12.63
N ARG A 186 -9.63 17.78 -13.22
CA ARG A 186 -8.28 18.20 -12.77
C ARG A 186 -8.19 18.54 -11.27
N PRO A 187 -9.06 19.39 -10.68
CA PRO A 187 -8.92 19.74 -9.27
C PRO A 187 -9.14 18.54 -8.35
N GLU A 188 -10.13 17.70 -8.65
CA GLU A 188 -10.43 16.48 -7.91
C GLU A 188 -9.28 15.47 -8.00
N ARG A 189 -8.70 15.30 -9.19
CA ARG A 189 -7.50 14.46 -9.40
C ARG A 189 -6.33 14.95 -8.54
N LEU A 190 -6.06 16.25 -8.51
CA LEU A 190 -4.98 16.81 -7.69
C LEU A 190 -5.26 16.63 -6.19
N ALA A 191 -6.49 16.85 -5.74
CA ALA A 191 -6.87 16.63 -4.35
C ALA A 191 -6.66 15.17 -3.92
N ILE A 192 -7.09 14.24 -4.76
CA ILE A 192 -6.94 12.80 -4.57
C ILE A 192 -5.45 12.40 -4.53
N LEU A 193 -4.66 12.84 -5.52
CA LEU A 193 -3.22 12.57 -5.52
C LEU A 193 -2.52 13.17 -4.30
N GLY A 194 -2.86 14.40 -3.92
CA GLY A 194 -2.29 15.08 -2.76
C GLY A 194 -2.60 14.37 -1.45
N LEU A 195 -3.81 13.83 -1.31
CA LEU A 195 -4.26 13.14 -0.09
C LEU A 195 -3.34 11.97 0.30
N TRP A 196 -2.76 11.26 -0.66
CA TRP A 196 -1.83 10.15 -0.39
C TRP A 196 -0.36 10.53 -0.55
N THR A 197 -0.02 11.36 -1.56
CA THR A 197 1.38 11.70 -1.83
C THR A 197 1.95 12.68 -0.83
N VAL A 198 1.17 13.65 -0.33
CA VAL A 198 1.67 14.67 0.63
C VAL A 198 2.05 14.03 1.97
N PRO A 199 1.21 13.19 2.63
CA PRO A 199 1.62 12.54 3.87
C PRO A 199 2.82 11.61 3.69
N ALA A 200 2.85 10.85 2.59
CA ALA A 200 3.98 9.97 2.28
C ALA A 200 5.29 10.78 2.11
N ALA A 201 5.25 11.85 1.31
CA ALA A 201 6.40 12.74 1.10
C ALA A 201 6.84 13.42 2.40
N ALA A 202 5.92 13.87 3.25
CA ALA A 202 6.22 14.48 4.53
C ALA A 202 6.92 13.50 5.48
N ILE A 203 6.45 12.25 5.56
CA ILE A 203 7.09 11.20 6.36
C ILE A 203 8.49 10.90 5.83
N THR A 204 8.63 10.69 4.52
CA THR A 204 9.92 10.41 3.88
C THR A 204 10.90 11.56 4.11
N ALA A 205 10.49 12.81 3.89
CA ALA A 205 11.31 13.98 4.15
C ALA A 205 11.72 14.06 5.63
N GLY A 206 10.81 13.75 6.56
CA GLY A 206 11.11 13.66 7.98
C GLY A 206 12.26 12.70 8.28
N TYR A 207 12.27 11.51 7.68
CA TYR A 207 13.33 10.52 7.88
C TYR A 207 14.69 11.05 7.44
N PHE A 208 14.74 11.65 6.24
CA PHE A 208 15.99 12.22 5.70
C PHE A 208 16.47 13.41 6.52
N VAL A 209 15.59 14.35 6.86
CA VAL A 209 15.93 15.55 7.65
C VAL A 209 16.41 15.16 9.05
N ALA A 210 15.74 14.21 9.71
CA ALA A 210 16.16 13.72 11.02
C ALA A 210 17.48 12.93 10.93
N GLY A 211 17.74 12.25 9.82
CA GLY A 211 18.86 11.31 9.68
C GLY A 211 18.63 10.05 10.52
N ARG A 212 17.37 9.71 10.77
CA ARG A 212 16.93 8.53 11.53
C ARG A 212 15.48 8.22 11.23
N SER A 213 15.07 7.00 11.52
CA SER A 213 13.69 6.58 11.52
C SER A 213 12.86 7.41 12.51
N ILE A 214 11.69 7.86 12.05
CA ILE A 214 10.70 8.55 12.86
C ILE A 214 9.48 7.65 13.04
N ASP A 215 9.04 7.53 14.29
CA ASP A 215 7.74 6.96 14.61
C ASP A 215 6.69 8.04 14.37
N TYR A 216 6.10 8.04 13.18
CA TYR A 216 5.06 9.01 12.84
C TYR A 216 3.72 8.56 13.46
N PRO A 217 3.00 9.45 14.17
CA PRO A 217 1.63 9.18 14.53
C PRO A 217 0.83 8.98 13.24
N ARG A 218 -0.09 8.02 13.22
CA ARG A 218 -1.00 7.81 12.08
C ARG A 218 -2.24 8.67 12.29
N PRO A 219 -2.32 9.89 11.72
CA PRO A 219 -3.44 10.80 11.95
C PRO A 219 -4.75 10.15 11.49
N VAL A 220 -5.68 9.97 12.42
CA VAL A 220 -7.00 9.39 12.11
C VAL A 220 -7.77 10.22 11.09
N LEU A 221 -7.54 11.54 11.06
CA LEU A 221 -8.14 12.42 10.07
C LEU A 221 -7.74 12.04 8.63
N VAL A 222 -6.45 11.84 8.35
CA VAL A 222 -5.98 11.44 7.00
C VAL A 222 -6.59 10.10 6.62
N ARG A 223 -6.65 9.15 7.56
CA ARG A 223 -7.28 7.85 7.30
C ARG A 223 -8.77 7.97 6.96
N ARG A 224 -9.52 8.78 7.71
CA ARG A 224 -10.96 9.02 7.43
C ARG A 224 -11.15 9.73 6.10
N ALA A 225 -10.35 10.74 5.82
CA ALA A 225 -10.38 11.45 4.54
C ALA A 225 -10.09 10.50 3.37
N SER A 226 -9.08 9.64 3.49
CA SER A 226 -8.78 8.59 2.50
C SER A 226 -9.96 7.66 2.30
N ALA A 227 -10.55 7.11 3.35
CA ALA A 227 -11.71 6.22 3.24
C ALA A 227 -12.91 6.88 2.55
N ILE A 228 -13.19 8.16 2.89
CA ILE A 228 -14.26 8.93 2.24
C ILE A 228 -13.94 9.14 0.75
N ALA A 229 -12.72 9.55 0.42
CA ALA A 229 -12.30 9.74 -0.97
C ALA A 229 -12.41 8.44 -1.78
N GLN A 230 -12.01 7.30 -1.21
CA GLN A 230 -12.13 5.98 -1.83
C GLN A 230 -13.60 5.61 -2.10
N ALA A 231 -14.49 5.82 -1.11
CA ALA A 231 -15.91 5.55 -1.25
C ALA A 231 -16.56 6.44 -2.34
N LEU A 232 -16.26 7.73 -2.36
CA LEU A 232 -16.77 8.67 -3.36
C LEU A 232 -16.27 8.31 -4.78
N LEU A 233 -14.99 7.97 -4.91
CA LEU A 233 -14.42 7.52 -6.18
C LEU A 233 -15.07 6.23 -6.67
N ALA A 234 -15.25 5.25 -5.78
CA ALA A 234 -15.92 4.00 -6.09
C ALA A 234 -17.36 4.23 -6.56
N LEU A 235 -18.14 4.99 -5.79
CA LEU A 235 -19.52 5.32 -6.13
C LEU A 235 -19.61 6.02 -7.48
N ARG A 236 -18.76 7.01 -7.74
CA ARG A 236 -18.76 7.75 -9.01
C ARG A 236 -18.44 6.86 -10.20
N LEU A 237 -17.49 5.94 -10.07
CA LEU A 237 -17.14 5.01 -11.13
C LEU A 237 -18.25 3.99 -11.41
N ILE A 238 -19.04 3.64 -10.39
CA ILE A 238 -20.22 2.78 -10.53
C ILE A 238 -21.37 3.55 -11.20
N LEU A 239 -21.67 4.79 -10.77
CA LEU A 239 -22.81 5.56 -11.28
C LEU A 239 -22.62 6.09 -12.72
N ARG A 240 -21.40 6.45 -13.12
CA ARG A 240 -21.15 7.02 -14.47
C ARG A 240 -21.32 6.02 -15.62
N VAL A 241 -21.31 4.73 -15.32
CA VAL A 241 -21.60 3.64 -16.25
C VAL A 241 -22.99 3.77 -16.84
N ASP A 242 -23.92 4.04 -15.94
CA ASP A 242 -25.33 3.95 -16.20
C ASP A 242 -25.74 5.02 -17.21
N HIS A 243 -25.13 6.20 -17.16
CA HIS A 243 -25.39 7.26 -18.12
C HIS A 243 -24.85 6.99 -19.53
N ARG A 244 -23.71 6.31 -19.68
CA ARG A 244 -23.14 6.00 -21.01
C ARG A 244 -23.86 4.84 -21.68
N GLU A 245 -24.22 3.81 -20.93
CA GLU A 245 -25.03 2.68 -21.42
C GLU A 245 -26.45 3.16 -21.75
N ARG A 246 -27.10 3.96 -20.88
CA ARG A 246 -28.42 4.54 -21.18
C ARG A 246 -28.41 5.53 -22.34
N ALA A 247 -27.35 6.33 -22.51
CA ALA A 247 -27.22 7.22 -23.67
C ALA A 247 -27.08 6.41 -24.98
N PHE A 248 -26.38 5.28 -24.94
CA PHE A 248 -26.28 4.36 -26.07
C PHE A 248 -27.61 3.68 -26.40
N THR A 249 -28.40 3.29 -25.39
CA THR A 249 -29.74 2.72 -25.60
C THR A 249 -30.76 3.75 -26.10
N ARG A 250 -30.72 5.00 -25.59
CA ARG A 250 -31.64 6.07 -26.00
C ARG A 250 -31.37 6.62 -27.41
N LEU A 251 -30.13 6.53 -27.90
CA LEU A 251 -29.79 6.90 -29.28
C LEU A 251 -30.14 5.81 -30.31
N GLY A 252 -30.96 4.81 -29.94
CA GLY A 252 -31.47 3.81 -30.88
C GLY A 252 -30.38 2.92 -31.46
N GLY A 253 -29.48 2.40 -30.60
CA GLY A 253 -28.26 1.68 -30.96
C GLY A 253 -28.37 0.65 -32.08
N ARG A 254 -28.25 1.11 -33.33
CA ARG A 254 -27.48 0.40 -34.37
C ARG A 254 -26.01 0.61 -34.03
N GLY A 255 -25.50 -0.16 -33.07
CA GLY A 255 -24.10 -0.11 -32.69
C GLY A 255 -23.17 -0.58 -33.82
N PRO A 256 -21.90 -0.11 -33.87
CA PRO A 256 -20.89 -0.57 -34.82
C PRO A 256 -20.40 -2.01 -34.57
N PHE A 257 -21.01 -2.73 -33.62
CA PHE A 257 -20.82 -4.16 -33.39
C PHE A 257 -21.64 -4.99 -34.37
N ARG A 258 -21.56 -4.64 -35.65
CA ARG A 258 -21.81 -5.58 -36.75
C ARG A 258 -20.69 -6.59 -36.65
N SER A 259 -21.00 -7.76 -36.09
CA SER A 259 -20.04 -8.81 -35.79
C SER A 259 -19.18 -9.09 -37.04
N ALA A 260 -17.90 -9.42 -36.86
CA ALA A 260 -17.01 -9.74 -37.99
C ALA A 260 -17.61 -10.85 -38.91
N THR A 261 -18.53 -11.65 -38.37
CA THR A 261 -19.35 -12.62 -39.09
C THR A 261 -20.32 -12.00 -40.11
N GLU A 262 -20.94 -10.84 -39.84
CA GLU A 262 -21.80 -10.16 -40.85
C GLU A 262 -20.96 -9.55 -41.99
N ARG A 263 -19.74 -9.09 -41.72
CA ARG A 263 -18.83 -8.60 -42.78
C ARG A 263 -18.30 -9.73 -43.66
N MET A 264 -18.12 -10.93 -43.11
CA MET A 264 -17.73 -12.10 -43.92
C MET A 264 -18.86 -12.63 -44.80
N SER A 265 -20.13 -12.45 -44.39
CA SER A 265 -21.28 -12.88 -45.21
C SER A 265 -21.53 -11.95 -46.41
N ALA A 266 -21.24 -10.65 -46.29
CA ALA A 266 -21.47 -9.68 -47.36
C ALA A 266 -20.36 -9.66 -48.44
N ALA A 267 -19.22 -10.30 -48.20
CA ALA A 267 -18.11 -10.37 -49.15
C ALA A 267 -18.14 -11.64 -50.04
N ARG A 268 -19.20 -12.46 -49.93
CA ARG A 268 -19.35 -13.73 -50.68
C ARG A 268 -20.53 -13.73 -51.67
N THR A 269 -21.15 -12.57 -51.89
CA THR A 269 -22.15 -12.32 -52.94
C THR A 269 -21.64 -11.21 -53.81
#